data_AF-A0A7K1GJT0-F1
#
_entry.id   AF-A0A7K1GJT0-F1
#
_cell.length_a   1.000
_cell.length_b   1.000
_cell.length_c   1.000
_cell.angle_alpha   90.00
_cell.angle_beta   90.00
_cell.angle_gamma   90.00
#
_symmetry.space_group_name_H-M   'P 1'
#
loop_
_entity.id
_entity.type
_entity.pdbx_description
1 polymer ?
#
loop_
_entity_poly.entity_id
_entity_poly.type
_entity_poly.pdbx_seq_one_letter_code
_entity_poly.pdbx_strand_id
1 'polypeptide(L)'
;KLKDKLRVITKRSNGQGYEKLKATLKMYVRGWVSYFKLAHMSDKIKRIDKWLQSRIRIFIWKKWKNNRTRYTNLKKIGIKVNQAYQWANTRKGCCSVALSPILKTSLNIQILRKAGYTFLNDIYLKVS
;
A
#
# COMPACT_ATOMS: atom_id res chain seq x y z
N LYS A 1 5.26 11.78 -14.47
CA LYS A 1 5.97 12.48 -13.36
C LYS A 1 5.55 11.99 -11.96
N LEU A 2 4.31 12.21 -11.48
CA LEU A 2 3.89 11.79 -10.12
C LEU A 2 4.02 10.27 -9.90
N LYS A 3 3.39 9.47 -10.77
CA LYS A 3 3.44 8.00 -10.66
C LYS A 3 4.87 7.47 -10.71
N ASP A 4 5.76 8.08 -11.48
CA ASP A 4 7.15 7.63 -11.60
C ASP A 4 7.93 7.83 -10.30
N LYS A 5 7.78 9.00 -9.66
CA LYS A 5 8.37 9.25 -8.34
C LYS A 5 7.79 8.32 -7.28
N LEU A 6 6.47 8.13 -7.25
CA LEU A 6 5.84 7.15 -6.36
C LEU A 6 6.32 5.72 -6.62
N ARG A 7 6.59 5.37 -7.88
CA ARG A 7 7.14 4.06 -8.26
C ARG A 7 8.56 3.85 -7.73
N VAL A 8 9.38 4.90 -7.73
CA VAL A 8 10.73 4.85 -7.14
C VAL A 8 10.65 4.71 -5.62
N ILE A 9 9.82 5.51 -4.96
CA ILE A 9 9.63 5.46 -3.50
C ILE A 9 9.13 4.07 -3.08
N THR A 10 8.11 3.55 -3.75
CA THR A 10 7.50 2.24 -3.44
C THR A 10 8.20 1.05 -4.10
N LYS A 11 9.47 1.18 -4.51
CA LYS A 11 10.19 0.10 -5.20
C LYS A 11 10.28 -1.13 -4.29
N ARG A 12 9.82 -2.28 -4.79
CA ARG A 12 9.77 -3.56 -4.04
C ARG A 12 11.15 -4.09 -3.61
N SER A 13 12.21 -3.71 -4.34
CA SER A 13 13.59 -4.15 -4.09
C SER A 13 14.37 -3.16 -3.22
N ASN A 14 13.67 -2.24 -2.56
CA ASN A 14 14.33 -1.25 -1.73
C ASN A 14 14.66 -1.86 -0.36
N GLY A 15 15.93 -1.75 0.07
CA GLY A 15 16.39 -2.20 1.39
C GLY A 15 15.75 -1.42 2.55
N GLN A 16 15.00 -0.36 2.26
CA GLN A 16 14.31 0.47 3.23
C GLN A 16 13.29 -0.30 4.09
N GLY A 17 13.21 0.06 5.38
CA GLY A 17 12.19 -0.41 6.32
C GLY A 17 10.82 0.24 6.09
N TYR A 18 9.81 -0.24 6.82
CA TYR A 18 8.43 0.26 6.72
C TYR A 18 8.32 1.75 7.09
N GLU A 19 8.96 2.17 8.18
CA GLU A 19 8.88 3.56 8.66
C GLU A 19 9.50 4.55 7.68
N LYS A 20 10.67 4.22 7.11
CA LYS A 20 11.32 5.06 6.09
C LYS A 20 10.45 5.20 4.84
N LEU A 21 9.78 4.13 4.42
CA LEU A 21 8.81 4.20 3.32
C LEU A 21 7.64 5.13 3.67
N LYS A 22 7.03 4.98 4.85
CA LYS A 22 5.91 5.81 5.31
C LYS A 22 6.29 7.29 5.38
N ALA A 23 7.43 7.61 5.99
CA ALA A 23 7.92 8.98 6.11
C ALA A 23 8.17 9.62 4.73
N THR A 24 8.90 8.92 3.86
CA THR A 24 9.20 9.41 2.50
C THR A 24 7.92 9.61 1.69
N LEU A 25 6.99 8.66 1.77
CA LEU A 25 5.70 8.76 1.10
C LEU A 25 4.89 9.95 1.62
N LYS A 26 4.77 10.10 2.94
CA LYS A 26 4.02 11.19 3.58
C LYS A 26 4.55 12.57 3.16
N MET A 27 5.87 12.76 3.21
CA MET A 27 6.51 14.03 2.78
C MET A 27 6.20 14.34 1.32
N TYR A 28 6.39 13.37 0.43
CA TYR A 28 6.20 13.57 -1.00
C TYR A 28 4.73 13.82 -1.37
N VAL A 29 3.80 13.05 -0.79
CA VAL A 29 2.36 13.22 -1.02
C VAL A 29 1.91 14.60 -0.53
N ARG A 30 2.38 15.06 0.64
CA ARG A 30 2.03 16.38 1.19
C ARG A 30 2.49 17.51 0.29
N GLY A 31 3.77 17.48 -0.14
CA GLY A 31 4.31 18.51 -1.03
C GLY A 31 3.58 18.55 -2.37
N TRP A 32 3.28 17.38 -2.95
CA TRP A 32 2.57 17.30 -4.22
C TRP A 32 1.14 17.84 -4.12
N VAL A 33 0.36 17.43 -3.11
CA VAL A 33 -1.01 17.91 -2.93
C VAL A 33 -1.04 19.42 -2.67
N SER A 34 -0.13 19.94 -1.84
CA SER A 34 -0.05 21.39 -1.57
C SER A 34 0.18 22.22 -2.82
N TYR A 35 0.99 21.72 -3.75
CA TYR A 35 1.27 22.39 -5.02
C TYR A 35 0.07 22.34 -5.98
N PHE A 36 -0.64 21.22 -6.01
CA PHE A 36 -1.72 20.96 -6.97
C PHE A 36 -3.14 21.15 -6.41
N LYS A 37 -3.29 21.74 -5.22
CA LYS A 37 -4.57 21.86 -4.49
C LYS A 37 -5.64 22.68 -5.22
N LEU A 38 -5.22 23.70 -5.98
CA LEU A 38 -6.12 24.63 -6.67
C LEU A 38 -6.83 24.03 -7.89
N ALA A 39 -6.46 22.80 -8.28
CA ALA A 39 -7.04 22.12 -9.41
C ALA A 39 -8.08 21.08 -8.96
N HIS A 40 -9.24 21.06 -9.62
CA HIS A 40 -10.27 20.04 -9.41
C HIS A 40 -9.81 18.69 -9.98
N MET A 41 -9.11 17.90 -9.16
CA MET A 41 -8.48 16.63 -9.57
C MET A 41 -8.88 15.41 -8.72
N SER A 42 -10.01 15.48 -8.03
CA SER A 42 -10.49 14.45 -7.09
C SER A 42 -10.53 13.05 -7.72
N ASP A 43 -11.05 12.89 -8.94
CA ASP A 43 -11.13 11.59 -9.61
C ASP A 43 -9.76 11.05 -10.03
N LYS A 44 -8.88 11.93 -10.50
CA LYS A 44 -7.51 11.58 -10.87
C LYS A 44 -6.74 11.12 -9.63
N ILE A 45 -6.92 11.80 -8.50
CA ILE A 45 -6.33 11.43 -7.21
C ILE A 45 -6.81 10.05 -6.76
N LYS A 46 -8.12 9.78 -6.78
CA LYS A 46 -8.69 8.46 -6.44
C LYS A 46 -8.09 7.33 -7.30
N ARG A 47 -7.94 7.55 -8.61
CA ARG A 47 -7.32 6.56 -9.53
C ARG A 47 -5.85 6.30 -9.18
N ILE A 48 -5.10 7.35 -8.86
CA ILE A 48 -3.69 7.21 -8.47
C ILE A 48 -3.56 6.50 -7.12
N ASP A 49 -4.44 6.79 -6.16
CA ASP A 49 -4.42 6.14 -4.85
C ASP A 49 -4.74 4.64 -4.93
N LYS A 50 -5.70 4.22 -5.76
CA LYS A 50 -5.95 2.79 -6.00
C LYS A 50 -4.69 2.08 -6.53
N TRP A 51 -3.97 2.73 -7.44
CA TRP A 51 -2.69 2.23 -7.93
C TRP A 51 -1.61 2.21 -6.83
N LEU A 52 -1.51 3.26 -6.02
CA LEU A 52 -0.56 3.38 -4.92
C LEU A 52 -0.80 2.34 -3.81
N GLN A 53 -2.05 2.08 -3.44
CA GLN A 53 -2.43 1.00 -2.52
C GLN A 53 -1.93 -0.36 -3.02
N SER A 54 -2.10 -0.62 -4.32
CA SER A 54 -1.64 -1.88 -4.93
C SER A 54 -0.11 -2.00 -4.83
N ARG A 55 0.63 -0.91 -5.02
CA ARG A 55 2.09 -0.86 -4.83
C ARG A 55 2.51 -1.13 -3.40
N ILE A 56 1.83 -0.54 -2.42
CA ILE A 56 2.10 -0.77 -1.00
C ILE A 56 1.83 -2.24 -0.64
N ARG A 57 0.74 -2.84 -1.13
CA ARG A 57 0.48 -4.29 -0.96
C ARG A 57 1.60 -5.15 -1.53
N ILE A 58 2.11 -4.82 -2.73
CA ILE A 58 3.26 -5.52 -3.33
C ILE A 58 4.49 -5.42 -2.42
N PHE A 59 4.79 -4.22 -1.90
CA PHE A 59 5.92 -3.99 -1.02
C PHE A 59 5.80 -4.82 0.26
N ILE A 60 4.65 -4.77 0.95
CA ILE A 60 4.37 -5.53 2.17
C ILE A 60 4.50 -7.04 1.91
N TRP A 61 3.86 -7.55 0.85
CA TRP A 61 3.91 -8.97 0.53
C TRP A 61 5.33 -9.45 0.20
N LYS A 62 6.13 -8.61 -0.48
CA LYS A 62 7.53 -8.93 -0.76
C LYS A 62 8.39 -8.94 0.51
N LYS A 63 8.11 -8.05 1.46
CA LYS A 63 8.76 -8.04 2.78
C LYS A 63 8.36 -9.25 3.62
N TRP A 64 7.14 -9.78 3.46
CA TRP A 64 6.73 -11.07 4.02
C TRP A 64 7.33 -12.22 3.18
N LYS A 65 8.66 -12.36 3.25
CA LYS A 65 9.45 -13.26 2.41
C LYS A 65 9.01 -14.72 2.56
N ASN A 66 8.79 -15.15 3.80
CA ASN A 66 8.57 -16.55 4.15
C ASN A 66 7.09 -16.85 4.39
N ASN A 67 6.65 -18.07 4.07
CA ASN A 67 5.25 -18.48 4.25
C ASN A 67 4.82 -18.40 5.73
N ARG A 68 5.71 -18.75 6.67
CA ARG A 68 5.47 -18.59 8.11
C ARG A 68 5.17 -17.15 8.49
N THR A 69 5.94 -16.19 7.96
CA THR A 69 5.73 -14.76 8.22
C THR A 69 4.42 -14.26 7.62
N ARG A 70 4.08 -14.69 6.39
CA ARG A 70 2.81 -14.36 5.74
C ARG A 70 1.64 -14.86 6.57
N TYR A 71 1.69 -16.13 6.97
CA TYR A 71 0.66 -16.76 7.80
C TYR A 71 0.46 -16.00 9.12
N THR A 72 1.55 -15.75 9.86
CA THR A 72 1.48 -15.03 11.14
C THR A 72 0.89 -13.63 10.97
N ASN A 73 1.30 -12.89 9.94
CA ASN A 73 0.79 -11.53 9.71
C ASN A 73 -0.66 -11.52 9.24
N LEU A 74 -1.07 -12.46 8.38
CA LEU A 74 -2.48 -12.62 7.99
C LEU A 74 -3.36 -12.96 9.20
N LYS A 75 -2.88 -13.82 10.11
CA LYS A 75 -3.57 -14.13 11.37
C LYS A 75 -3.70 -12.89 12.27
N LYS A 76 -2.61 -12.11 12.42
CA LYS A 76 -2.62 -10.84 13.17
C LYS A 76 -3.60 -9.81 12.63
N ILE A 77 -3.84 -9.83 11.31
CA ILE A 77 -4.83 -8.98 10.64
C ILE A 77 -6.28 -9.44 10.91
N GLY A 78 -6.48 -10.68 11.38
CA GLY A 78 -7.80 -11.24 11.68
C GLY A 78 -8.34 -12.21 10.63
N ILE A 79 -7.52 -12.68 9.70
CA ILE A 79 -7.93 -13.71 8.74
C ILE A 79 -8.03 -15.07 9.45
N LYS A 80 -9.10 -15.82 9.16
CA LYS A 80 -9.32 -17.18 9.71
C LYS A 80 -8.10 -18.07 9.46
N VAL A 81 -7.72 -18.88 10.45
CA VAL A 81 -6.50 -19.71 10.44
C VAL A 81 -6.34 -20.53 9.15
N ASN A 82 -7.37 -21.29 8.76
CA ASN A 82 -7.33 -22.13 7.56
C ASN A 82 -7.14 -21.30 6.29
N GLN A 83 -7.84 -20.16 6.18
CA GLN A 83 -7.73 -19.26 5.04
C GLN A 83 -6.36 -18.56 4.98
N ALA A 84 -5.83 -18.14 6.13
CA ALA A 84 -4.50 -17.55 6.24
C ALA A 84 -3.42 -18.55 5.81
N TYR A 85 -3.57 -19.83 6.16
CA TYR A 85 -2.65 -20.89 5.74
C TYR A 85 -2.67 -21.10 4.22
N GLN A 86 -3.86 -21.19 3.61
CA GLN A 86 -4.02 -21.30 2.16
C GLN A 86 -3.40 -20.08 1.43
N TRP A 87 -3.69 -18.88 1.91
CA TRP A 87 -3.21 -17.64 1.29
C TRP A 87 -1.71 -17.44 1.44
N ALA A 88 -1.12 -17.83 2.57
CA ALA A 88 0.32 -17.74 2.80
C ALA A 88 1.12 -18.63 1.84
N ASN A 89 0.59 -19.80 1.50
CA ASN A 89 1.19 -20.81 0.62
C ASN A 89 0.82 -20.64 -0.87
N THR A 90 0.24 -19.50 -1.26
CA THR A 90 -0.09 -19.24 -2.66
C THR A 90 1.16 -19.26 -3.54
N ARG A 91 1.07 -19.95 -4.70
CA ARG A 91 2.11 -19.95 -5.74
C ARG A 91 2.07 -18.71 -6.64
N LYS A 92 1.11 -17.81 -6.42
CA LYS A 92 0.96 -16.58 -7.22
C LYS A 92 2.11 -15.60 -6.93
N GLY A 93 2.57 -14.92 -7.98
CA GLY A 93 3.56 -13.85 -7.85
C GLY A 93 3.05 -12.65 -7.05
N CYS A 94 3.96 -11.84 -6.49
CA CYS A 94 3.61 -10.74 -5.58
C CYS A 94 2.65 -9.70 -6.18
N CYS A 95 2.79 -9.40 -7.48
CA CYS A 95 1.92 -8.47 -8.19
C CYS A 95 0.50 -9.03 -8.32
N SER A 96 0.38 -10.30 -8.71
CA SER A 96 -0.91 -10.99 -8.83
C SER A 96 -1.61 -11.10 -7.48
N VAL A 97 -0.87 -11.41 -6.41
CA VAL A 97 -1.43 -11.49 -5.04
C VAL A 97 -1.93 -10.14 -4.55
N ALA A 98 -1.19 -9.06 -4.79
CA ALA A 98 -1.59 -7.69 -4.40
C ALA A 98 -2.87 -7.18 -5.06
N LEU A 99 -3.16 -7.65 -6.28
CA LEU A 99 -4.38 -7.32 -7.01
C LEU A 99 -5.53 -8.29 -6.73
N SER A 100 -5.22 -9.46 -6.17
CA SER A 100 -6.20 -10.49 -5.83
C SER A 100 -7.03 -10.14 -4.58
N PRO A 101 -8.17 -10.82 -4.35
CA PRO A 101 -8.95 -10.67 -3.13
C PRO A 101 -8.16 -10.92 -1.86
N ILE A 102 -7.12 -11.76 -1.90
CA ILE A 102 -6.25 -12.10 -0.75
C ILE A 102 -5.76 -10.83 -0.05
N LEU A 103 -5.13 -9.91 -0.77
CA LEU A 103 -4.60 -8.67 -0.18
C LEU A 103 -5.55 -7.49 -0.27
N LYS A 104 -6.55 -7.51 -1.15
CA LYS A 104 -7.59 -6.47 -1.14
C LYS A 104 -8.45 -6.54 0.13
N THR A 105 -8.76 -7.75 0.60
CA THR A 105 -9.53 -7.99 1.83
C THR A 105 -8.65 -7.82 3.07
N SER A 106 -7.51 -8.53 3.14
CA SER A 106 -6.62 -8.49 4.31
C SER A 106 -5.87 -7.16 4.47
N LEU A 107 -5.41 -6.53 3.39
CA LEU A 107 -4.75 -5.22 3.42
C LEU A 107 -5.64 -4.18 2.74
N ASN A 108 -6.84 -4.03 3.29
CA ASN A 108 -7.79 -3.01 2.87
C ASN A 108 -7.25 -1.59 3.17
N ILE A 109 -7.89 -0.56 2.59
CA ILE A 109 -7.46 0.84 2.77
C ILE A 109 -7.46 1.25 4.25
N GLN A 110 -8.42 0.80 5.04
CA GLN A 110 -8.55 1.14 6.46
C GLN A 110 -7.38 0.57 7.28
N ILE A 111 -7.01 -0.68 7.03
CA ILE A 111 -5.86 -1.35 7.67
C ILE A 111 -4.55 -0.67 7.29
N LEU A 112 -4.38 -0.29 6.01
CA LEU A 112 -3.22 0.46 5.56
C LEU A 112 -3.13 1.84 6.24
N ARG A 113 -4.26 2.54 6.39
CA ARG A 113 -4.33 3.81 7.13
C ARG A 113 -4.00 3.62 8.61
N LYS A 114 -4.57 2.60 9.27
CA LYS A 114 -4.27 2.25 10.67
C LYS A 114 -2.79 1.91 10.87
N ALA A 115 -2.16 1.30 9.88
CA ALA A 115 -0.72 1.03 9.89
C ALA A 115 0.15 2.28 9.66
N GLY A 116 -0.44 3.45 9.36
CA GLY A 116 0.26 4.73 9.20
C GLY A 116 0.65 5.07 7.76
N TYR A 117 0.13 4.38 6.74
CA TYR A 117 0.33 4.79 5.35
C TYR A 117 -0.56 5.99 5.00
N THR A 118 0.01 6.97 4.31
CA THR A 118 -0.69 8.18 3.86
C THR A 118 -0.95 8.12 2.36
N PHE A 119 -2.17 8.48 1.95
CA PHE A 119 -2.61 8.52 0.55
C PHE A 119 -2.89 9.96 0.10
N LEU A 120 -2.94 10.19 -1.22
CA LEU A 120 -3.15 11.52 -1.79
C LEU A 120 -4.50 12.10 -1.39
N ASN A 121 -5.55 11.28 -1.47
CA ASN A 121 -6.91 11.68 -1.14
C ASN A 121 -7.05 12.08 0.34
N ASP A 122 -6.29 11.44 1.24
CA ASP A 122 -6.32 11.74 2.67
C ASP A 122 -5.77 13.14 2.98
N ILE A 123 -4.80 13.61 2.19
CA ILE A 123 -4.25 14.97 2.33
C ILE A 123 -5.11 15.96 1.57
N TYR A 124 -5.58 15.60 0.38
CA TYR A 124 -6.42 16.47 -0.45
C TYR A 124 -7.69 16.91 0.29
N LEU A 125 -8.38 15.98 0.96
CA LEU A 125 -9.58 16.27 1.76
C LEU A 125 -9.31 17.08 3.04
N LYS A 126 -8.06 17.18 3.49
CA LYS A 126 -7.70 18.00 4.65
C LYS A 126 -7.33 19.43 4.27
N VAL A 127 -6.99 19.65 3.01
CA VAL A 127 -6.48 20.92 2.47
C VAL A 127 -7.54 21.65 1.64
N SER A 128 -8.50 20.90 1.07
CA SER A 128 -9.70 21.43 0.43
C SER A 128 -10.74 21.73 1.49
#